data_AF-A0A368L012-F1
#
_entry.id   AF-A0A368L012-F1
#
_cell.length_a   1.000
_cell.length_b   1.000
_cell.length_c   1.000
_cell.angle_alpha   90.00
_cell.angle_beta   90.00
_cell.angle_gamma   90.00
#
_symmetry.space_group_name_H-M   'P 1'
#
loop_
_entity.id
_entity.type
_entity.pdbx_description
1 polymer ?
#
loop_
_entity_poly.entity_id
_entity_poly.type
_entity_poly.pdbx_seq_one_letter_code
_entity_poly.pdbx_strand_id
1 'polypeptide(L)'
;KKALQSGKNVVSANKKMIATHLEELVNIQQEFGTSLLYEGAVCGSIPIIRNLEEYYDNELLHSISGIFNGSSNYILSKIFNENQSYDVALKKAQELGFAETDPTLDVGGYDPKYK
;
A
#
# COMPACT_ATOMS: atom_id res chain seq x y z
N LYS A 1 0.64 -6.10 -18.26
CA LYS A 1 1.14 -5.97 -19.65
C LYS A 1 0.18 -6.58 -20.67
N LYS A 2 0.11 -7.91 -20.84
CA LYS A 2 -0.77 -8.56 -21.85
C LYS A 2 -2.21 -8.05 -21.87
N ALA A 3 -2.83 -7.85 -20.71
CA ALA A 3 -4.19 -7.31 -20.61
C ALA A 3 -4.30 -5.88 -21.19
N LEU A 4 -3.46 -4.95 -20.72
CA LEU A 4 -3.41 -3.57 -21.23
C LEU A 4 -3.15 -3.53 -22.74
N GLN A 5 -2.17 -4.30 -23.22
CA GLN A 5 -1.83 -4.38 -24.65
C GLN A 5 -2.96 -4.96 -25.51
N SER A 6 -3.86 -5.75 -24.91
CA SER A 6 -5.04 -6.30 -25.59
C SER A 6 -6.26 -5.37 -25.55
N GLY A 7 -6.09 -4.10 -25.12
CA GLY A 7 -7.18 -3.14 -25.01
C GLY A 7 -8.06 -3.31 -23.77
N LYS A 8 -7.60 -4.08 -22.76
CA LYS A 8 -8.35 -4.30 -21.51
C LYS A 8 -7.86 -3.38 -20.41
N ASN A 9 -8.80 -2.73 -19.73
CA ASN A 9 -8.53 -2.03 -18.49
C ASN A 9 -8.13 -3.02 -17.38
N VAL A 10 -7.24 -2.59 -16.49
CA VAL A 10 -6.68 -3.41 -15.41
C VAL A 10 -6.85 -2.71 -14.08
N VAL A 11 -7.28 -3.46 -13.07
CA VAL A 11 -7.29 -3.03 -11.67
C VAL A 11 -6.34 -3.93 -10.88
N SER A 12 -5.46 -3.37 -10.04
CA SER A 12 -4.53 -4.16 -9.23
C SER A 12 -4.33 -3.59 -7.83
N ALA A 13 -4.28 -4.47 -6.83
CA ALA A 13 -3.85 -4.13 -5.46
C ALA A 13 -2.43 -4.66 -5.16
N ASN A 14 -1.68 -5.09 -6.19
CA ASN A 14 -0.36 -5.68 -5.99
C ASN A 14 0.73 -4.61 -5.82
N LYS A 15 0.96 -4.23 -4.58
CA LYS A 15 1.90 -3.19 -4.10
C LYS A 15 3.28 -3.31 -4.71
N LYS A 16 3.91 -4.48 -4.54
CA LYS A 16 5.28 -4.73 -5.01
C LYS A 16 5.38 -4.60 -6.52
N MET A 17 4.42 -5.16 -7.25
CA MET A 17 4.40 -5.11 -8.72
C MET A 17 4.20 -3.66 -9.21
N ILE A 18 3.25 -2.92 -8.63
CA ILE A 18 3.03 -1.51 -8.95
C ILE A 18 4.27 -0.68 -8.63
N ALA A 19 4.77 -0.72 -7.40
CA ALA A 19 5.94 0.07 -6.98
C ALA A 19 7.20 -0.20 -7.82
N THR A 20 7.36 -1.43 -8.34
CA THR A 20 8.53 -1.79 -9.17
C THR A 20 8.37 -1.41 -10.64
N HIS A 21 7.13 -1.35 -11.15
CA HIS A 21 6.86 -1.28 -12.59
C HIS A 21 5.86 -0.19 -13.00
N LEU A 22 5.54 0.76 -12.13
CA LEU A 22 4.49 1.76 -12.37
C LEU A 22 4.74 2.53 -13.67
N GLU A 23 5.94 3.07 -13.85
CA GLU A 23 6.32 3.84 -15.05
C GLU A 23 6.07 3.05 -16.34
N GLU A 24 6.54 1.81 -16.40
CA GLU A 24 6.32 0.94 -17.55
C GLU A 24 4.83 0.68 -17.81
N LEU A 25 4.05 0.42 -16.76
CA LEU A 25 2.63 0.13 -16.90
C LEU A 25 1.83 1.36 -17.33
N VAL A 26 2.19 2.54 -16.85
CA VAL A 26 1.61 3.83 -17.27
C VAL A 26 1.95 4.13 -18.73
N ASN A 27 3.17 3.84 -19.17
CA ASN A 27 3.53 3.99 -20.58
C ASN A 27 2.69 3.08 -21.49
N ILE A 28 2.50 1.81 -21.10
CA ILE A 28 1.62 0.88 -21.83
C ILE A 28 0.16 1.37 -21.81
N GLN A 29 -0.31 1.91 -20.68
CA GLN A 29 -1.65 2.49 -20.57
C GLN A 29 -1.85 3.59 -21.63
N GLN A 30 -0.90 4.51 -21.73
CA GLN A 30 -0.93 5.62 -22.68
C GLN A 30 -0.85 5.13 -24.14
N GLU A 31 0.05 4.20 -24.44
CA GLU A 31 0.24 3.66 -25.80
C GLU A 31 -1.01 2.96 -26.34
N PHE A 32 -1.68 2.16 -25.50
CA PHE A 32 -2.84 1.35 -25.92
C PHE A 32 -4.20 1.98 -25.58
N GLY A 33 -4.22 3.19 -25.01
CA GLY A 33 -5.46 3.88 -24.62
C GLY A 33 -6.31 3.10 -23.61
N THR A 34 -5.68 2.33 -22.73
CA THR A 34 -6.36 1.56 -21.67
C THR A 34 -6.32 2.30 -20.33
N SER A 35 -6.89 1.73 -19.28
CA SER A 35 -6.79 2.26 -17.91
C SER A 35 -6.12 1.25 -16.97
N LEU A 36 -5.24 1.75 -16.10
CA LEU A 36 -4.67 1.05 -14.96
C LEU A 36 -5.11 1.75 -13.68
N LEU A 37 -5.90 1.06 -12.85
CA LEU A 37 -6.30 1.54 -11.53
C LEU A 37 -5.58 0.74 -10.45
N TYR A 38 -5.01 1.42 -9.46
CA TYR A 38 -4.15 0.80 -8.45
C TYR A 38 -4.33 1.34 -7.03
N GLU A 39 -5.45 1.99 -6.74
CA GLU A 39 -5.80 2.53 -5.41
C GLU A 39 -5.61 1.49 -4.29
N GLY A 40 -6.08 0.26 -4.51
CA GLY A 40 -5.97 -0.80 -3.51
C GLY A 40 -4.54 -1.24 -3.15
N ALA A 41 -3.52 -0.77 -3.88
CA ALA A 41 -2.13 -0.97 -3.52
C ALA A 41 -1.71 -0.10 -2.31
N VAL A 42 -2.32 1.07 -2.13
CA VAL A 42 -1.90 2.02 -1.08
C VAL A 42 -3.07 2.26 -0.14
N CYS A 43 -2.84 2.11 1.18
CA CYS A 43 -3.82 2.41 2.22
C CYS A 43 -5.20 1.71 2.15
N GLY A 44 -5.37 0.67 1.32
CA GLY A 44 -6.57 -0.17 1.32
C GLY A 44 -7.82 0.58 0.87
N SER A 45 -8.69 0.96 1.81
CA SER A 45 -9.95 1.66 1.54
C SER A 45 -9.84 3.18 1.58
N ILE A 46 -8.68 3.74 1.96
CA ILE A 46 -8.45 5.18 1.96
C ILE A 46 -8.09 5.61 0.52
N PRO A 47 -8.85 6.53 -0.10
CA PRO A 47 -8.65 6.90 -1.52
C PRO A 47 -7.49 7.88 -1.70
N ILE A 48 -6.26 7.46 -1.42
CA ILE A 48 -5.10 8.34 -1.42
C ILE A 48 -4.59 8.65 -2.83
N ILE A 49 -4.53 7.67 -3.72
CA ILE A 49 -4.03 7.86 -5.09
C ILE A 49 -4.96 8.82 -5.83
N ARG A 50 -6.27 8.56 -5.83
CA ARG A 50 -7.23 9.45 -6.46
C ARG A 50 -7.20 10.86 -5.85
N ASN A 51 -7.06 11.00 -4.53
CA ASN A 51 -6.96 12.31 -3.92
C ASN A 51 -5.76 13.09 -4.46
N LEU A 52 -4.60 12.45 -4.58
CA LEU A 52 -3.38 13.09 -5.09
C LEU A 52 -3.47 13.40 -6.59
N GLU A 53 -4.04 12.49 -7.37
CA GLU A 53 -4.12 12.61 -8.83
C GLU A 53 -5.24 13.54 -9.33
N GLU A 54 -6.37 13.65 -8.62
CA GLU A 54 -7.54 14.42 -9.08
C GLU A 54 -7.81 15.69 -8.27
N TYR A 55 -7.52 15.73 -6.96
CA TYR A 55 -7.88 16.86 -6.09
C TYR A 55 -6.70 17.78 -5.77
N TYR A 56 -5.48 17.26 -5.81
CA TYR A 56 -4.24 18.00 -5.57
C TYR A 56 -3.36 18.12 -6.81
N ASP A 57 -3.94 17.87 -8.00
CA ASP A 57 -3.24 17.90 -9.30
C ASP A 57 -2.68 19.29 -9.66
N ASN A 58 -3.27 20.34 -9.10
CA ASN A 58 -2.88 21.74 -9.30
C ASN A 58 -2.16 22.36 -8.09
N GLU A 59 -1.89 21.59 -7.04
CA GLU A 59 -1.26 22.05 -5.81
C GLU A 59 0.22 21.66 -5.73
N LEU A 60 1.02 22.48 -5.04
CA LEU A 60 2.42 22.14 -4.76
C LEU A 60 2.51 21.20 -3.55
N LEU A 61 2.45 19.90 -3.82
CA LEU A 61 2.65 18.86 -2.82
C LEU A 61 4.12 18.78 -2.38
N HIS A 62 4.42 19.26 -1.18
CA HIS A 62 5.78 19.23 -0.62
C HIS A 62 6.16 17.92 0.05
N SER A 63 5.22 17.27 0.74
CA SER A 63 5.47 16.01 1.45
C SER A 63 4.17 15.29 1.78
N ILE A 64 4.24 13.96 1.84
CA ILE A 64 3.18 13.10 2.35
C ILE A 64 3.77 12.31 3.52
N SER A 65 3.01 12.21 4.61
CA SER A 65 3.42 11.44 5.79
C SER A 65 2.20 10.80 6.42
N GLY A 66 2.36 9.59 6.94
CA GLY A 66 1.25 8.81 7.47
C GLY A 66 1.67 7.44 7.96
N ILE A 67 0.67 6.72 8.47
CA ILE A 67 0.82 5.34 8.92
C ILE A 67 0.33 4.43 7.80
N PHE A 68 1.26 3.72 7.17
CA PHE A 68 0.97 2.94 5.98
C PHE A 68 0.84 1.44 6.24
N ASN A 69 1.12 0.95 7.45
CA ASN A 69 1.02 -0.48 7.78
C ASN A 69 0.25 -0.71 9.08
N GLY A 70 -0.83 -1.50 8.96
CA GLY A 70 -1.76 -1.74 10.07
C GLY A 70 -1.18 -2.63 11.17
N SER A 71 -0.39 -3.65 10.80
CA SER A 71 0.16 -4.62 11.74
C SER A 71 1.19 -3.99 12.66
N SER A 72 2.16 -3.27 12.10
CA SER A 72 3.14 -2.50 12.88
C SER A 72 2.45 -1.44 13.75
N ASN A 73 1.47 -0.71 13.21
CA ASN A 73 0.73 0.29 13.98
C ASN A 73 -0.04 -0.33 15.15
N TYR A 74 -0.68 -1.49 14.94
CA TYR A 74 -1.37 -2.22 15.99
C TYR A 74 -0.39 -2.63 17.11
N ILE A 75 0.73 -3.23 16.74
CA ILE A 75 1.76 -3.67 17.69
C ILE A 75 2.28 -2.49 18.51
N LEU A 76 2.65 -1.38 17.85
CA LEU A 76 3.13 -0.17 18.53
C LEU A 76 2.05 0.41 19.45
N SER A 77 0.79 0.43 19.01
CA SER A 77 -0.34 0.89 19.83
C SER A 77 -0.50 0.05 21.11
N LYS A 78 -0.34 -1.28 21.03
CA LYS A 78 -0.38 -2.16 22.21
C LYS A 78 0.79 -1.94 23.15
N ILE A 79 1.98 -1.72 22.63
CA ILE A 79 3.16 -1.43 23.43
C ILE A 79 2.98 -0.12 24.19
N PHE A 80 2.63 0.97 23.49
CA PHE A 80 2.63 2.31 24.09
C PHE A 80 1.36 2.64 24.88
N ASN A 81 0.20 2.18 24.45
CA ASN A 81 -1.07 2.52 25.11
C ASN A 81 -1.45 1.54 26.22
N GLU A 82 -1.00 0.28 26.11
CA GLU A 82 -1.36 -0.80 27.06
C GLU A 82 -0.13 -1.33 27.82
N ASN A 83 1.04 -0.70 27.66
CA ASN A 83 2.31 -1.03 28.32
C ASN A 83 2.69 -2.51 28.16
N GLN A 84 2.40 -3.09 27.00
CA GLN A 84 2.72 -4.48 26.68
C GLN A 84 4.15 -4.62 26.15
N SER A 85 4.78 -5.78 26.39
CA SER A 85 6.03 -6.11 25.69
C SER A 85 5.77 -6.38 24.21
N TYR A 86 6.82 -6.21 23.39
CA TYR A 86 6.76 -6.47 21.95
C TYR A 86 6.27 -7.89 21.64
N ASP A 87 6.82 -8.91 22.29
CA ASP A 87 6.48 -10.31 22.03
C ASP A 87 5.01 -10.62 22.30
N VAL A 88 4.44 -10.02 23.37
CA VAL A 88 3.03 -10.17 23.71
C VAL A 88 2.15 -9.48 22.68
N ALA A 89 2.49 -8.25 22.29
CA ALA A 89 1.76 -7.49 21.29
C ALA A 89 1.78 -8.16 19.91
N LEU A 90 2.94 -8.69 19.49
CA LEU A 90 3.10 -9.42 18.24
C LEU A 90 2.27 -10.72 18.24
N LYS A 91 2.36 -11.51 19.31
CA LYS A 91 1.58 -12.75 19.43
C LYS A 91 0.08 -12.46 19.36
N LYS A 92 -0.39 -11.42 20.05
CA LYS A 92 -1.80 -11.00 20.00
C LYS A 92 -2.21 -10.50 18.61
N ALA A 93 -1.34 -9.79 17.92
CA ALA A 93 -1.58 -9.39 16.53
C ALA A 93 -1.74 -10.62 15.61
N GLN A 94 -0.94 -11.66 15.80
CA GLN A 94 -1.06 -12.92 15.05
C GLN A 94 -2.36 -13.67 15.37
N GLU A 95 -2.71 -13.80 16.66
CA GLU A 95 -3.95 -14.46 17.10
C GLU A 95 -5.21 -13.79 16.54
N LEU A 96 -5.18 -12.47 16.38
CA LEU A 96 -6.28 -11.69 15.82
C LEU A 96 -6.22 -11.55 14.29
N GLY A 97 -5.21 -12.11 13.64
CA GLY A 97 -5.04 -12.04 12.18
C GLY A 97 -4.57 -10.69 11.65
N PHE A 98 -4.05 -9.80 12.50
CA PHE A 98 -3.42 -8.55 12.07
C PHE A 98 -2.01 -8.77 11.52
N ALA A 99 -1.29 -9.81 11.95
CA ALA A 99 0.04 -10.15 11.46
C ALA A 99 0.09 -11.63 11.04
N GLU A 100 0.87 -11.95 10.01
CA GLU A 100 1.10 -13.33 9.59
C GLU A 100 2.08 -14.06 10.53
N THR A 101 2.17 -15.38 10.38
CA THR A 101 3.13 -16.22 11.14
C THR A 101 4.57 -15.76 10.92
N ASP A 102 4.91 -15.36 9.69
CA ASP A 102 6.13 -14.64 9.37
C ASP A 102 5.80 -13.15 9.19
N PRO A 103 6.01 -12.30 10.21
CA PRO A 103 5.64 -10.89 10.17
C PRO A 103 6.72 -10.01 9.52
N THR A 104 7.78 -10.60 8.91
CA THR A 104 8.97 -9.87 8.46
C THR A 104 8.64 -8.70 7.53
N LEU A 105 7.66 -8.86 6.63
CA LEU A 105 7.27 -7.80 5.71
C LEU A 105 6.67 -6.58 6.42
N ASP A 106 5.92 -6.81 7.50
CA ASP A 106 5.24 -5.77 8.25
C ASP A 106 6.19 -5.10 9.24
N VAL A 107 6.80 -5.88 10.14
CA VAL A 107 7.64 -5.34 11.23
C VAL A 107 9.03 -4.89 10.73
N GLY A 108 9.49 -5.45 9.61
CA GLY A 108 10.71 -5.02 8.93
C GLY A 108 10.53 -3.79 8.05
N GLY A 109 9.31 -3.25 7.94
CA GLY A 109 9.01 -2.03 7.17
C GLY A 109 9.04 -2.21 5.65
N TYR A 110 9.06 -3.44 5.14
CA TYR A 110 9.08 -3.70 3.70
C TYR A 110 7.73 -3.43 3.03
N ASP A 111 6.61 -3.70 3.70
CA ASP A 111 5.27 -3.39 3.18
C ASP A 111 5.07 -1.87 2.98
N PRO A 112 5.32 -0.99 3.99
CA PRO A 112 5.33 0.45 3.80
C PRO A 112 6.23 0.94 2.66
N LYS A 113 7.37 0.28 2.41
CA LYS A 113 8.31 0.69 1.34
C LYS A 113 7.71 0.57 -0.06
N TYR A 114 6.74 -0.31 -0.27
CA TYR A 114 6.07 -0.49 -1.56
C TYR A 114 4.78 0.34 -1.70
N LYS A 115 4.51 1.23 -0.75
CA LYS A 115 3.36 2.15 -0.73
C LYS A 115 3.86 3.57 -0.94
#